data_AF-A0A1N6B3K9-F1
#
_entry.id   AF-A0A1N6B3K9-F1
#
_cell.length_a   1.000
_cell.length_b   1.000
_cell.length_c   1.000
_cell.angle_alpha   90.00
_cell.angle_beta   90.00
_cell.angle_gamma   90.00
#
_symmetry.space_group_name_H-M   'P 1'
#
loop_
_entity.id
_entity.type
_entity.pdbx_description
1 polymer ?
#
loop_
_entity_poly.entity_id
_entity_poly.type
_entity_poly.pdbx_seq_one_letter_code
_entity_poly.pdbx_strand_id
1 'polypeptide(L)'
;MPKAKVGKLVGKAVEAADKKPKKRIPAPPVTRNNNLPEFVLKIKRKPSYKKGPFDRKVNALKKLSDEGKLFKQANPLDKDPELTKNYRKRVMDAIFAKYWPPGGKATEEGKAMANKLLARLAGLDADHVWDPQLGGPDTVDNLRLLDSHTNQDMGREIWNEIRKLPDGTPIRIEVIP
;
A
#
# COMPACT_ATOMS: atom_id res chain seq x y z
N MET A 1 23.26 -51.22 8.87
CA MET A 1 22.78 -49.83 9.01
C MET A 1 22.68 -49.20 7.62
N PRO A 2 21.50 -48.79 7.15
CA PRO A 2 21.36 -48.19 5.82
C PRO A 2 21.83 -46.72 5.85
N LYS A 3 22.82 -46.38 5.00
CA LYS A 3 23.28 -45.00 4.81
C LYS A 3 22.20 -44.21 4.07
N ALA A 4 21.43 -43.41 4.81
CA ALA A 4 20.40 -42.55 4.24
C ALA A 4 21.04 -41.35 3.48
N LYS A 5 20.92 -41.41 2.15
CA LYS A 5 20.80 -40.33 1.14
C LYS A 5 21.00 -38.87 1.60
N VAL A 6 22.23 -38.48 1.93
CA VAL A 6 22.60 -37.06 2.14
C VAL A 6 22.56 -36.28 0.80
N GLY A 7 22.86 -36.93 -0.33
CA GLY A 7 22.86 -36.27 -1.65
C GLY A 7 21.49 -35.83 -2.17
N LYS A 8 20.37 -36.36 -1.63
CA LYS A 8 19.01 -36.01 -2.09
C LYS A 8 18.43 -34.78 -1.38
N LEU A 9 18.99 -34.40 -0.22
CA LEU A 9 18.59 -33.22 0.55
C LEU A 9 19.24 -31.94 0.03
N VAL A 10 20.49 -32.02 -0.45
CA VAL A 10 21.20 -30.87 -1.03
C VAL A 10 20.59 -30.47 -2.37
N GLY A 11 20.24 -31.44 -3.23
CA GLY A 11 19.61 -31.15 -4.54
C GLY A 11 18.26 -30.42 -4.43
N LYS A 12 17.42 -30.78 -3.45
CA LYS A 12 16.13 -30.10 -3.22
C LYS A 12 16.28 -28.67 -2.66
N ALA A 13 17.30 -28.43 -1.84
CA ALA A 13 17.57 -27.08 -1.31
C ALA A 13 18.11 -26.14 -2.40
N VAL A 14 18.89 -26.66 -3.34
CA VAL A 14 19.42 -25.89 -4.48
C VAL A 14 18.32 -25.64 -5.53
N GLU A 15 17.44 -26.61 -5.83
CA GLU A 15 16.25 -26.39 -6.68
C GLU A 15 15.22 -25.42 -6.07
N ALA A 16 15.12 -25.37 -4.73
CA ALA A 16 14.26 -24.41 -4.04
C ALA A 16 14.86 -22.99 -4.04
N ALA A 17 16.19 -22.86 -4.05
CA ALA A 17 16.88 -21.57 -4.10
C ALA A 17 16.82 -20.91 -5.50
N ASP A 18 16.71 -21.70 -6.57
CA ASP A 18 16.51 -21.20 -7.95
C ASP A 18 15.07 -20.75 -8.26
N LYS A 19 14.13 -20.98 -7.34
CA LYS A 19 12.78 -20.42 -7.40
C LYS A 19 12.66 -19.09 -6.64
N LYS A 20 13.71 -18.27 -6.61
CA LYS A 20 13.51 -16.84 -6.31
C LYS A 20 12.46 -16.32 -7.29
N PRO A 21 11.34 -15.74 -6.83
CA PRO A 21 10.31 -15.25 -7.73
C PRO A 21 10.99 -14.25 -8.67
N LYS A 22 10.98 -14.56 -9.98
CA LYS A 22 11.46 -13.64 -11.02
C LYS A 22 10.80 -12.29 -10.72
N LYS A 23 11.61 -11.25 -10.46
CA LYS A 23 11.12 -9.87 -10.30
C LYS A 23 10.22 -9.62 -11.51
N ARG A 24 8.92 -9.48 -11.26
CA ARG A 24 7.95 -9.23 -12.31
C ARG A 24 8.32 -7.90 -12.95
N ILE A 25 8.62 -7.91 -14.25
CA ILE A 25 8.89 -6.68 -15.01
C ILE A 25 7.61 -5.84 -14.93
N PRO A 26 7.69 -4.57 -14.48
CA PRO A 26 6.52 -3.71 -14.43
C PRO A 26 5.94 -3.52 -15.82
N ALA A 27 4.61 -3.46 -15.90
CA ALA A 27 3.94 -3.10 -17.13
C ALA A 27 4.15 -1.59 -17.41
N PRO A 28 4.25 -1.18 -18.68
CA PRO A 28 4.30 0.24 -19.02
C PRO A 28 3.08 0.97 -18.45
N PRO A 29 3.26 2.20 -17.91
CA PRO A 29 2.13 2.99 -17.46
C PRO A 29 1.21 3.32 -18.63
N VAL A 30 -0.09 3.17 -18.42
CA VAL A 30 -1.14 3.55 -19.35
C VAL A 30 -1.79 4.85 -18.90
N THR A 31 -2.53 5.47 -19.81
CA THR A 31 -3.35 6.65 -19.55
C THR A 31 -4.83 6.29 -19.57
N ARG A 32 -5.67 7.16 -19.00
CA ARG A 32 -7.13 7.05 -19.13
C ARG A 32 -7.54 7.02 -20.61
N ASN A 33 -8.35 6.03 -20.97
CA ASN A 33 -8.89 5.86 -22.31
C ASN A 33 -10.41 6.12 -22.29
N ASN A 34 -10.80 7.34 -22.67
CA ASN A 34 -12.20 7.76 -22.66
C ASN A 34 -13.07 7.08 -23.74
N ASN A 35 -12.48 6.26 -24.63
CA ASN A 35 -13.24 5.46 -25.59
C ASN A 35 -13.75 4.14 -24.97
N LEU A 36 -13.27 3.77 -23.78
CA LEU A 36 -13.76 2.62 -23.03
C LEU A 36 -14.97 3.00 -22.18
N PRO A 37 -15.93 2.09 -21.96
CA PRO A 37 -17.04 2.34 -21.06
C PRO A 37 -16.54 2.59 -19.64
N GLU A 38 -17.10 3.60 -18.99
CA GLU A 38 -16.77 3.90 -17.60
C GLU A 38 -17.29 2.81 -16.67
N PHE A 39 -16.42 2.32 -15.78
CA PHE A 39 -16.76 1.32 -14.78
C PHE A 39 -17.05 1.99 -13.44
N VAL A 40 -18.18 1.63 -12.84
CA VAL A 40 -18.59 2.13 -11.51
C VAL A 40 -18.08 1.19 -10.43
N LEU A 41 -17.02 1.62 -9.74
CA LEU A 41 -16.47 0.92 -8.60
C LEU A 41 -17.23 1.31 -7.33
N LYS A 42 -18.02 0.36 -6.82
CA LYS A 42 -18.79 0.55 -5.59
C LYS A 42 -17.98 0.14 -4.37
N ILE A 43 -17.75 1.08 -3.46
CA ILE A 43 -17.01 0.85 -2.22
C ILE A 43 -17.98 0.91 -1.05
N LYS A 44 -18.06 -0.20 -0.29
CA LYS A 44 -18.88 -0.28 0.91
C LYS A 44 -18.01 -0.25 2.16
N ARG A 45 -18.43 0.48 3.19
CA ARG A 45 -17.76 0.45 4.49
C ARG A 45 -18.03 -0.86 5.22
N LYS A 46 -16.98 -1.57 5.62
CA LYS A 46 -17.10 -2.73 6.51
C LYS A 46 -17.10 -2.32 7.99
N PRO A 47 -17.77 -3.08 8.88
CA PRO A 47 -17.70 -2.84 10.33
C PRO A 47 -16.27 -2.90 10.90
N SER A 48 -15.38 -3.69 10.29
CA SER A 48 -13.98 -3.81 10.68
C SER A 48 -13.13 -2.60 10.32
N TYR A 49 -13.62 -1.69 9.48
CA TYR A 49 -12.87 -0.51 9.05
C TYR A 49 -12.95 0.61 10.09
N LYS A 50 -11.78 1.20 10.41
CA LYS A 50 -11.72 2.42 11.20
C LYS A 50 -12.34 3.57 10.40
N LYS A 51 -13.39 4.18 10.94
CA LYS A 51 -14.21 5.20 10.28
C LYS A 51 -13.38 6.34 9.69
N GLY A 52 -12.56 7.01 10.50
CA GLY A 52 -11.76 8.17 10.06
C GLY A 52 -10.78 7.87 8.93
N PRO A 53 -9.93 6.82 9.03
CA PRO A 53 -9.08 6.37 7.93
C PRO A 53 -9.85 6.01 6.65
N PHE A 54 -10.94 5.25 6.78
CA PHE A 54 -11.79 4.87 5.66
C PHE A 54 -12.37 6.10 4.95
N ASP A 55 -13.05 6.98 5.69
CA ASP A 55 -13.72 8.17 5.14
C ASP A 55 -12.72 9.06 4.40
N ARG A 56 -11.52 9.28 4.95
CA ARG A 56 -10.48 10.09 4.28
C ARG A 56 -10.04 9.49 2.96
N LYS A 57 -9.77 8.17 2.90
CA LYS A 57 -9.34 7.51 1.66
C LYS A 57 -10.45 7.53 0.62
N VAL A 58 -11.66 7.14 1.01
CA VAL A 58 -12.81 7.10 0.10
C VAL A 58 -13.22 8.48 -0.40
N ASN A 59 -13.21 9.51 0.45
CA ASN A 59 -13.52 10.87 0.01
C ASN A 59 -12.46 11.42 -0.97
N ALA A 60 -11.19 11.08 -0.77
CA ALA A 60 -10.14 11.46 -1.71
C ALA A 60 -10.32 10.75 -3.06
N LEU A 61 -10.59 9.44 -3.07
CA LEU A 61 -10.89 8.68 -4.28
C LEU A 61 -12.17 9.20 -4.97
N LYS A 62 -13.21 9.54 -4.21
CA LYS A 62 -14.44 10.13 -4.75
C LYS A 62 -14.15 11.47 -5.41
N LYS A 63 -13.37 12.35 -4.78
CA LYS A 63 -12.98 13.63 -5.39
C LYS A 63 -12.21 13.42 -6.70
N LEU A 64 -11.23 12.51 -6.72
CA LEU A 64 -10.47 12.17 -7.94
C LEU A 64 -11.37 11.57 -9.04
N SER A 65 -12.37 10.79 -8.64
CA SER A 65 -13.41 10.27 -9.53
C SER A 65 -14.24 11.39 -10.13
N ASP A 66 -14.74 12.32 -9.30
CA ASP A 66 -15.56 13.44 -9.74
C ASP A 66 -14.77 14.37 -10.68
N GLU A 67 -13.45 14.45 -10.50
CA GLU A 67 -12.51 15.16 -11.39
C GLU A 67 -12.13 14.37 -12.67
N GLY A 68 -12.65 13.15 -12.86
CA GLY A 68 -12.37 12.32 -14.04
C GLY A 68 -10.94 11.77 -14.11
N LYS A 69 -10.21 11.72 -12.99
CA LYS A 69 -8.79 11.36 -12.96
C LYS A 69 -8.52 9.87 -12.83
N LEU A 70 -9.50 9.08 -12.38
CA LEU A 70 -9.28 7.67 -12.08
C LEU A 70 -9.44 6.79 -13.32
N PHE A 71 -8.54 5.83 -13.47
CA PHE A 71 -8.60 4.83 -14.52
C PHE A 71 -7.81 3.59 -14.10
N LYS A 72 -8.12 2.42 -14.67
CA LYS A 72 -7.36 1.20 -14.38
C LYS A 72 -5.93 1.32 -14.94
N GLN A 73 -4.94 1.18 -14.06
CA GLN A 73 -3.54 1.10 -14.44
C GLN A 73 -3.14 -0.34 -14.83
N ALA A 74 -2.15 -0.47 -15.71
CA ALA A 74 -1.57 -1.76 -16.05
C ALA A 74 -0.87 -2.41 -14.84
N ASN A 75 -0.83 -3.74 -14.83
CA ASN A 75 -0.20 -4.52 -13.77
C ASN A 75 0.74 -5.56 -14.37
N PRO A 76 1.91 -5.84 -13.75
CA PRO A 76 2.38 -5.37 -12.44
C PRO A 76 2.75 -3.88 -12.42
N LEU A 77 2.43 -3.18 -11.34
CA LEU A 77 2.78 -1.76 -11.19
C LEU A 77 4.27 -1.56 -10.94
N ASP A 78 4.83 -0.49 -11.49
CA ASP A 78 6.16 0.00 -11.14
C ASP A 78 6.07 0.82 -9.84
N LYS A 79 6.24 0.14 -8.71
CA LYS A 79 6.25 0.77 -7.38
C LYS A 79 7.65 0.65 -6.79
N ASP A 80 8.16 1.74 -6.23
CA ASP A 80 9.35 1.72 -5.40
C ASP A 80 9.00 1.20 -3.99
N PRO A 81 9.40 -0.03 -3.62
CA PRO A 81 9.13 -0.56 -2.28
C PRO A 81 9.84 0.23 -1.17
N GLU A 82 10.93 0.94 -1.49
CA GLU A 82 11.65 1.75 -0.51
C GLU A 82 10.93 3.07 -0.21
N LEU A 83 10.02 3.54 -1.07
CA LEU A 83 9.31 4.80 -0.87
C LEU A 83 8.47 4.81 0.41
N THR A 84 7.61 3.80 0.58
CA THR A 84 6.73 3.65 1.76
C THR A 84 7.54 3.36 3.02
N LYS A 85 8.59 2.55 2.91
CA LYS A 85 9.52 2.23 4.00
C LYS A 85 10.28 3.46 4.48
N ASN A 86 10.84 4.26 3.56
CA ASN A 86 11.54 5.50 3.86
C ASN A 86 10.60 6.56 4.42
N TYR A 87 9.37 6.65 3.92
CA TYR A 87 8.34 7.51 4.51
C TYR A 87 8.09 7.15 5.98
N ARG A 88 7.85 5.86 6.27
CA ARG A 88 7.64 5.38 7.64
C ARG A 88 8.86 5.65 8.52
N LYS A 89 10.07 5.43 8.00
CA LYS A 89 11.32 5.71 8.71
C LYS A 89 11.42 7.20 9.06
N ARG A 90 11.13 8.11 8.13
CA ARG A 90 11.15 9.57 8.40
C ARG A 90 10.19 9.96 9.52
N VAL A 91 9.01 9.35 9.58
CA VAL A 91 8.07 9.59 10.70
C VAL A 91 8.66 9.10 12.02
N MET A 92 9.26 7.91 12.03
CA MET A 92 9.94 7.37 13.21
C MET A 92 11.09 8.27 13.66
N ASP A 93 11.95 8.70 12.74
CA ASP A 93 13.07 9.60 12.99
C ASP A 93 12.57 10.95 13.56
N ALA A 94 11.46 11.49 13.05
CA ALA A 94 10.86 12.72 13.56
C ALA A 94 10.30 12.57 14.99
N ILE A 95 9.76 11.40 15.34
CA ILE A 95 9.34 11.10 16.72
C ILE A 95 10.55 11.10 17.65
N PHE A 96 11.63 10.40 17.28
CA PHE A 96 12.85 10.36 18.07
C PHE A 96 13.48 11.75 18.18
N ALA A 97 13.66 12.48 17.09
CA ALA A 97 14.24 13.83 17.11
C ALA A 97 13.50 14.78 18.06
N LYS A 98 12.17 14.65 18.16
CA LYS A 98 11.35 15.52 19.01
C LYS A 98 11.30 15.11 20.49
N TYR A 99 11.20 13.82 20.78
CA TYR A 99 10.88 13.34 22.13
C TYR A 99 11.99 12.51 22.78
N TRP A 100 12.92 11.98 21.99
CA TRP A 100 14.04 11.19 22.46
C TRP A 100 15.26 11.33 21.51
N PRO A 101 15.87 12.53 21.45
CA PRO A 101 16.94 12.80 20.50
C PRO A 101 18.20 11.98 20.82
N PRO A 102 18.89 11.42 19.80
CA PRO A 102 20.15 10.70 20.00
C PRO A 102 21.20 11.59 20.69
N GLY A 103 21.87 11.07 21.71
CA GLY A 103 22.90 11.80 22.46
C GLY A 103 22.40 12.92 23.38
N GLY A 104 21.10 13.18 23.44
CA GLY A 104 20.48 14.13 24.36
C GLY A 104 19.90 13.47 25.62
N LYS A 105 19.64 14.26 26.67
CA LYS A 105 18.88 13.81 27.85
C LYS A 105 17.38 13.90 27.55
N ALA A 106 16.80 12.83 27.00
CA ALA A 106 15.35 12.69 26.92
C ALA A 106 14.76 12.61 28.34
N THR A 107 13.69 13.37 28.62
CA THR A 107 12.96 13.25 29.89
C THR A 107 12.15 11.95 29.90
N GLU A 108 11.74 11.48 31.07
CA GLU A 108 10.90 10.29 31.19
C GLU A 108 9.54 10.48 30.48
N GLU A 109 8.97 11.69 30.54
CA GLU A 109 7.75 12.05 29.80
C GLU A 109 7.98 12.01 28.29
N GLY A 110 9.14 12.49 27.82
CA GLY A 110 9.55 12.43 26.42
C GLY A 110 9.63 10.99 25.92
N LYS A 111 10.31 10.11 26.67
CA LYS A 111 10.40 8.67 26.35
C LYS A 111 9.02 8.01 26.33
N ALA A 112 8.18 8.29 27.32
CA ALA A 112 6.82 7.76 27.38
C ALA A 112 5.98 8.21 26.16
N MET A 113 6.11 9.47 25.74
CA MET A 113 5.43 9.97 24.55
C MET A 113 5.97 9.34 23.26
N ALA A 114 7.29 9.20 23.12
CA ALA A 114 7.91 8.53 21.99
C ALA A 114 7.40 7.09 21.85
N ASN A 115 7.43 6.31 22.94
CA ASN A 115 6.93 4.93 22.97
C ASN A 115 5.45 4.85 22.58
N LYS A 116 4.61 5.76 23.10
CA LYS A 116 3.18 5.83 22.75
C LYS A 116 2.97 6.08 21.26
N LEU A 117 3.75 6.99 20.66
CA LEU A 117 3.66 7.29 19.23
C LEU A 117 4.18 6.15 18.35
N LEU A 118 5.28 5.51 18.74
CA LEU A 118 5.82 4.34 18.04
C LEU A 118 4.85 3.15 18.09
N ALA A 119 4.22 2.90 19.24
CA ALA A 119 3.19 1.88 19.38
C ALA A 119 1.98 2.17 18.47
N ARG A 120 1.58 3.43 18.32
CA ARG A 120 0.55 3.82 17.34
C ARG A 120 1.01 3.60 15.91
N LEU A 121 2.25 3.99 15.58
CA LEU A 121 2.83 3.81 14.25
C LEU A 121 2.88 2.33 13.85
N ALA A 122 3.09 1.42 14.81
CA ALA A 122 3.10 -0.04 14.57
C ALA A 122 1.81 -0.57 13.89
N GLY A 123 0.66 0.03 14.17
CA GLY A 123 -0.63 -0.34 13.55
C GLY A 123 -1.04 0.49 12.33
N LEU A 124 -0.10 1.24 11.74
CA LEU A 124 -0.33 2.07 10.57
C LEU A 124 0.58 1.63 9.42
N ASP A 125 0.09 1.68 8.19
CA ASP A 125 0.87 1.53 6.96
C ASP A 125 1.04 2.90 6.29
N ALA A 126 2.18 3.11 5.62
CA ALA A 126 2.33 4.21 4.70
C ALA A 126 1.80 3.77 3.34
N ASP A 127 0.76 4.44 2.84
CA ASP A 127 0.18 4.11 1.55
C ASP A 127 -0.34 5.35 0.83
N HIS A 128 -0.58 5.18 -0.47
CA HIS A 128 -1.01 6.21 -1.37
C HIS A 128 -2.48 6.60 -1.13
N VAL A 129 -2.74 7.90 -1.12
CA VAL A 129 -4.10 8.45 -1.07
C VAL A 129 -4.80 8.23 -2.40
N TRP A 130 -4.13 8.59 -3.50
CA TRP A 130 -4.51 8.17 -4.86
C TRP A 130 -3.88 6.82 -5.14
N ASP A 131 -4.70 5.76 -5.12
CA ASP A 131 -4.23 4.39 -5.36
C ASP A 131 -3.55 4.27 -6.73
N PRO A 132 -2.30 3.75 -6.81
CA PRO A 132 -1.60 3.58 -8.08
C PRO A 132 -2.31 2.66 -9.07
N GLN A 133 -3.12 1.70 -8.59
CA GLN A 133 -3.95 0.85 -9.45
C GLN A 133 -5.03 1.67 -10.18
N LEU A 134 -5.34 2.86 -9.67
CA LEU A 134 -6.31 3.81 -10.21
C LEU A 134 -5.63 5.04 -10.86
N GLY A 135 -4.35 4.91 -11.25
CA GLY A 135 -3.59 5.94 -11.95
C GLY A 135 -2.82 6.91 -11.03
N GLY A 136 -2.75 6.63 -9.73
CA GLY A 136 -2.06 7.49 -8.77
C GLY A 136 -0.53 7.45 -8.89
N PRO A 137 0.15 8.60 -8.71
CA PRO A 137 1.61 8.65 -8.80
C PRO A 137 2.28 8.00 -7.56
N ASP A 138 3.33 7.23 -7.79
CA ASP A 138 4.16 6.61 -6.74
C ASP A 138 5.16 7.65 -6.17
N THR A 139 4.67 8.53 -5.30
CA THR A 139 5.38 9.73 -4.86
C THR A 139 5.14 10.01 -3.38
N VAL A 140 6.12 10.65 -2.73
CA VAL A 140 6.10 10.90 -1.27
C VAL A 140 4.91 11.76 -0.84
N ASP A 141 4.53 12.76 -1.63
CA ASP A 141 3.42 13.67 -1.37
C ASP A 141 2.05 12.99 -1.49
N ASN A 142 1.97 11.90 -2.25
CA ASN A 142 0.78 11.05 -2.33
C ASN A 142 0.69 10.05 -1.15
N LEU A 143 1.71 9.93 -0.29
CA LEU A 143 1.68 9.00 0.85
C LEU A 143 1.03 9.59 2.10
N ARG A 144 0.30 8.76 2.85
CA ARG A 144 -0.22 9.03 4.19
C ARG A 144 -0.13 7.79 5.07
N LEU A 145 -0.11 8.00 6.39
CA LEU A 145 -0.28 6.91 7.35
C LEU A 145 -1.77 6.55 7.48
N LEU A 146 -2.08 5.29 7.23
CA LEU A 146 -3.42 4.73 7.29
C LEU A 146 -3.45 3.50 8.19
N ASP A 147 -4.62 3.16 8.72
CA ASP A 147 -4.81 1.92 9.46
C ASP A 147 -4.51 0.71 8.57
N SER A 148 -3.55 -0.15 8.98
CA SER A 148 -3.04 -1.22 8.12
C SER A 148 -4.14 -2.18 7.64
N HIS A 149 -5.03 -2.60 8.53
CA HIS A 149 -6.14 -3.51 8.19
C HIS A 149 -7.09 -2.88 7.17
N THR A 150 -7.59 -1.67 7.47
CA THR A 150 -8.47 -0.92 6.57
C THR A 150 -7.81 -0.72 5.20
N ASN A 151 -6.51 -0.38 5.19
CA ASN A 151 -5.78 -0.09 3.97
C ASN A 151 -5.62 -1.32 3.06
N GLN A 152 -5.15 -2.43 3.62
CA GLN A 152 -4.85 -3.65 2.87
C GLN A 152 -6.12 -4.33 2.34
N ASP A 153 -7.19 -4.35 3.13
CA ASP A 153 -8.46 -4.95 2.72
C ASP A 153 -9.10 -4.13 1.60
N MET A 154 -9.20 -2.80 1.74
CA MET A 154 -9.71 -1.93 0.68
C MET A 154 -8.92 -2.06 -0.63
N GLY A 155 -7.59 -2.04 -0.57
CA GLY A 155 -6.75 -2.19 -1.77
C GLY A 155 -6.99 -3.52 -2.49
N ARG A 156 -7.23 -4.59 -1.73
CA ARG A 156 -7.57 -5.91 -2.26
C ARG A 156 -8.96 -5.95 -2.90
N GLU A 157 -9.94 -5.32 -2.28
CA GLU A 157 -11.30 -5.21 -2.85
C GLU A 157 -11.30 -4.44 -4.17
N ILE A 158 -10.66 -3.27 -4.19
CA ILE A 158 -10.51 -2.45 -5.40
C ILE A 158 -9.87 -3.31 -6.51
N TRP A 159 -8.77 -3.99 -6.21
CA TRP A 159 -8.10 -4.85 -7.19
C TRP A 159 -9.02 -5.95 -7.72
N ASN A 160 -9.74 -6.64 -6.86
CA ASN A 160 -10.60 -7.75 -7.24
C ASN A 160 -11.69 -7.34 -8.23
N GLU A 161 -12.24 -6.14 -8.05
CA GLU A 161 -13.24 -5.55 -8.95
C GLU A 161 -12.64 -5.12 -10.29
N ILE A 162 -11.49 -4.43 -10.27
CA ILE A 162 -10.95 -3.82 -11.50
C ILE A 162 -10.02 -4.74 -12.30
N ARG A 163 -9.43 -5.79 -11.72
CA ARG A 163 -8.33 -6.56 -12.33
C ARG A 163 -8.62 -7.15 -13.72
N LYS A 164 -9.90 -7.40 -14.03
CA LYS A 164 -10.33 -7.97 -15.32
C LYS A 164 -10.69 -6.91 -16.37
N LEU A 165 -10.78 -5.65 -15.99
CA LEU A 165 -11.09 -4.57 -16.92
C LEU A 165 -9.90 -4.35 -17.87
N PRO A 166 -10.13 -3.85 -19.09
CA PRO A 166 -9.04 -3.36 -19.93
C PRO A 166 -8.22 -2.28 -19.22
N ASP A 167 -6.92 -2.23 -19.50
CA ASP A 167 -6.07 -1.15 -19.03
C ASP A 167 -6.54 0.19 -19.63
N GLY A 168 -6.46 1.27 -18.84
CA GLY A 168 -6.97 2.59 -19.21
C GLY A 168 -8.47 2.78 -19.00
N THR A 169 -9.23 1.74 -18.60
CA THR A 169 -10.68 1.86 -18.33
C THR A 169 -10.97 2.99 -17.35
N PRO A 170 -11.79 3.99 -17.70
CA PRO A 170 -12.27 5.02 -16.79
C PRO A 170 -12.96 4.42 -15.56
N ILE A 171 -12.64 4.91 -14.36
CA ILE A 171 -13.26 4.45 -13.11
C ILE A 171 -14.04 5.59 -12.46
N ARG A 172 -15.29 5.32 -12.08
CA ARG A 172 -16.09 6.18 -11.21
C ARG A 172 -16.29 5.52 -9.84
N ILE A 173 -16.12 6.27 -8.77
CA ILE A 173 -16.27 5.79 -7.39
C ILE A 173 -17.68 6.10 -6.90
N GLU A 174 -18.34 5.08 -6.34
CA GLU A 174 -19.62 5.22 -5.67
C GLU A 174 -19.53 4.63 -4.26
N VAL A 175 -19.86 5.43 -3.25
CA VAL A 175 -19.78 5.01 -1.85
C VAL A 175 -21.14 4.51 -1.41
N ILE A 176 -21.21 3.23 -1.03
CA ILE A 176 -22.44 2.64 -0.51
C ILE A 176 -22.48 2.83 1.01
N PRO A 177 -23.60 3.33 1.58
CA PRO A 177 -23.80 3.43 3.02
C PRO A 177 -23.72 2.08 3.76
#